data_AF-A0A4U6BL69-F1
#
_entry.id   AF-A0A4U6BL69-F1
#
_cell.length_a   1.000
_cell.length_b   1.000
_cell.length_c   1.000
_cell.angle_alpha   90.00
_cell.angle_beta   90.00
_cell.angle_gamma   90.00
#
_symmetry.space_group_name_H-M   'P 1'
#
loop_
_entity.id
_entity.type
_entity.pdbx_description
1 polymer ?
#
loop_
_entity_poly.entity_id
_entity_poly.type
_entity_poly.pdbx_seq_one_letter_code
_entity_poly.pdbx_strand_id
1 'polypeptide(L)'
;MSRLASWARKWWPGLIPLVLLWIAAIWTGTAPLEADLAARSTRALKDTVLDKTRIAVSGRDVKLSADAFSEEGRRSAASQVEAVTGVRLVNDNTSLIPEAKPFAWSIERDVVRVTLSGNTPLPAIKAKLMEAARASLKGTEISDRMTMARGAPPRFDNAALLLIDQVGKLKDGKITLSDTSVSLTGMAREIGSREAILAALKNLPEGFSVKENAIKAPPYVFQANKDPVANTVTLAGYVPDNAVHAAIVATVGRKFFSEKLVDNLKASVGAPQGFQNAVVAGLGALSRVSTGSLVISDREVKLSGDALYAVAADQIRGGIGGELPQGWTAKAEVSVKPVASAVDPTVCQQLFFELLGKAKIRFDSGRATIDKDSMGLLDKLIETALRCPTANIEVAGHTDSDGDTNGNVALSEKRAQAVADYLIKAGLPTDRLKAVGYGSSQPVAANDTDEGKAKNRRIDFVVK
;
A
#
# COMPACT_ATOMS: atom_id res chain seq x y z
N MET A 1 -74.59 52.87 61.85
CA MET A 1 -73.19 52.70 61.41
C MET A 1 -72.21 52.22 62.51
N SER A 2 -72.62 52.04 63.78
CA SER A 2 -71.69 51.71 64.88
C SER A 2 -71.38 50.22 65.12
N ARG A 3 -72.17 49.27 64.56
CA ARG A 3 -71.92 47.81 64.73
C ARG A 3 -71.02 47.18 63.65
N LEU A 4 -70.89 47.79 62.48
CA LEU A 4 -69.96 47.33 61.43
C LEU A 4 -68.49 47.67 61.79
N ALA A 5 -68.26 48.82 62.44
CA ALA A 5 -66.94 49.25 62.87
C ALA A 5 -66.34 48.40 64.02
N SER A 6 -67.18 47.81 64.89
CA SER A 6 -66.71 46.94 65.99
C SER A 6 -66.44 45.50 65.55
N TRP A 7 -67.08 45.03 64.48
CA TRP A 7 -66.79 43.73 63.87
C TRP A 7 -65.48 43.77 63.07
N ALA A 8 -65.25 44.82 62.27
CA ALA A 8 -64.00 45.01 61.53
C ALA A 8 -62.74 45.10 62.43
N ARG A 9 -62.86 45.68 63.64
CA ARG A 9 -61.74 45.76 64.62
C ARG A 9 -61.30 44.40 65.20
N LYS A 10 -62.14 43.36 65.12
CA LYS A 10 -61.82 42.04 65.69
C LYS A 10 -61.06 41.11 64.72
N TRP A 11 -61.12 41.36 63.41
CA TRP A 11 -60.53 40.50 62.38
C TRP A 11 -59.20 41.03 61.84
N TRP A 12 -59.02 42.36 61.83
CA TRP A 12 -57.79 43.01 61.37
C TRP A 12 -56.50 42.54 62.09
N PRO A 13 -56.50 42.28 63.42
CA PRO A 13 -55.32 41.76 64.10
C PRO A 13 -54.94 40.32 63.69
N GLY A 14 -55.88 39.54 63.14
CA GLY A 14 -55.63 38.20 62.59
C GLY A 14 -55.19 38.21 61.12
N LEU A 15 -55.55 39.25 60.37
CA LEU A 15 -55.13 39.46 58.99
C LEU A 15 -53.62 39.73 58.88
N ILE A 16 -53.05 40.50 59.82
CA ILE A 16 -51.62 40.79 59.85
C ILE A 16 -50.76 39.51 59.98
N PRO A 17 -50.96 38.63 60.98
CA PRO A 17 -50.21 37.38 61.07
C PRO A 17 -50.52 36.42 59.93
N LEU A 18 -51.74 36.42 59.37
CA LEU A 18 -52.05 35.63 58.18
C LEU A 18 -51.24 36.11 56.96
N VAL A 19 -51.16 37.42 56.73
CA VAL A 19 -50.36 38.01 55.64
C VAL A 19 -48.87 37.75 55.88
N LEU A 20 -48.38 37.86 57.12
CA LEU A 20 -46.99 37.55 57.46
C LEU A 20 -46.67 36.06 57.25
N LEU A 21 -47.57 35.16 57.64
CA LEU A 21 -47.44 33.71 57.37
C LEU A 21 -47.51 33.41 55.88
N TRP A 22 -48.33 34.14 55.13
CA TRP A 22 -48.45 34.00 53.69
C TRP A 22 -47.19 34.48 52.97
N ILE A 23 -46.65 35.64 53.36
CA ILE A 23 -45.36 36.15 52.87
C ILE A 23 -44.23 35.19 53.25
N ALA A 24 -44.20 34.69 54.48
CA ALA A 24 -43.21 33.71 54.92
C ALA A 24 -43.31 32.39 54.14
N ALA A 25 -44.53 31.90 53.86
CA ALA A 25 -44.76 30.70 53.06
C ALA A 25 -44.37 30.90 51.58
N ILE A 26 -44.63 32.07 51.01
CA ILE A 26 -44.16 32.42 49.66
C ILE A 26 -42.64 32.51 49.64
N TRP A 27 -42.03 33.16 50.63
CA TRP A 27 -40.60 33.38 50.67
C TRP A 27 -39.80 32.09 50.93
N THR A 28 -40.35 31.15 51.71
CA THR A 28 -39.68 29.89 52.07
C THR A 28 -40.09 28.70 51.20
N GLY A 29 -41.30 28.71 50.62
CA GLY A 29 -41.87 27.57 49.89
C GLY A 29 -41.72 27.63 48.37
N THR A 30 -41.39 28.78 47.78
CA THR A 30 -41.26 28.94 46.32
C THR A 30 -40.04 28.22 45.75
N ALA A 31 -38.84 28.49 46.26
CA ALA A 31 -37.62 27.88 45.74
C ALA A 31 -37.58 26.33 45.87
N PRO A 32 -38.01 25.71 46.98
CA PRO A 32 -38.10 24.25 47.07
C PRO A 32 -39.12 23.64 46.11
N LEU A 33 -40.25 24.30 45.90
CA LEU A 33 -41.30 23.86 44.96
C LEU A 33 -40.80 23.91 43.51
N GLU A 34 -40.17 25.02 43.12
CA GLU A 34 -39.60 25.20 41.78
C GLU A 34 -38.51 24.17 41.50
N ALA A 35 -37.63 23.90 42.46
CA ALA A 35 -36.59 22.90 42.34
C ALA A 35 -37.15 21.47 42.20
N ASP A 36 -38.17 21.12 42.99
CA ASP A 36 -38.84 19.83 42.92
C ASP A 36 -39.59 19.64 41.59
N LEU A 37 -40.34 20.65 41.15
CA LEU A 37 -41.02 20.62 39.84
C LEU A 37 -40.02 20.53 38.69
N ALA A 38 -38.88 21.23 38.77
CA ALA A 38 -37.80 21.14 37.79
C ALA A 38 -37.22 19.73 37.72
N ALA A 39 -36.97 19.10 38.87
CA ALA A 39 -36.44 17.74 38.95
C ALA A 39 -37.42 16.71 38.37
N ARG A 40 -38.72 16.81 38.71
CA ARG A 40 -39.76 15.91 38.19
C ARG A 40 -39.97 16.09 36.68
N SER A 41 -39.98 17.34 36.20
CA SER A 41 -40.08 17.65 34.76
C SER A 41 -38.86 17.14 33.99
N THR A 42 -37.66 17.28 34.55
CA THR A 42 -36.44 16.73 33.94
C THR A 42 -36.49 15.21 33.86
N ARG A 43 -37.02 14.54 34.89
CA ARG A 43 -37.16 13.08 34.92
C ARG A 43 -38.19 12.58 33.90
N ALA A 44 -39.27 13.33 33.70
CA ALA A 44 -40.30 12.99 32.69
C ALA A 44 -39.73 12.98 31.27
N LEU A 45 -38.74 13.84 30.99
CA LEU A 45 -38.11 13.94 29.67
C LEU A 45 -36.98 12.95 29.42
N LYS A 46 -36.63 12.08 30.38
CA LYS A 46 -35.45 11.21 30.30
C LYS A 46 -35.46 10.29 29.07
N ASP A 47 -36.64 9.85 28.64
CA ASP A 47 -36.83 8.93 27.52
C ASP A 47 -37.18 9.65 26.21
N THR A 48 -37.12 10.99 26.19
CA THR A 48 -37.36 11.80 24.99
C THR A 48 -36.09 11.99 24.16
N VAL A 49 -36.25 11.98 22.84
CA VAL A 49 -35.17 12.24 21.89
C VAL A 49 -35.07 13.75 21.66
N LEU A 50 -34.44 14.44 22.61
CA LEU A 50 -34.19 15.88 22.60
C LEU A 50 -32.69 16.17 22.84
N ASP A 51 -32.19 17.27 22.28
CA ASP A 51 -30.83 17.76 22.54
C ASP A 51 -30.86 19.11 23.28
N LYS A 52 -29.83 19.41 24.07
CA LYS A 52 -29.67 20.64 24.87
C LYS A 52 -30.88 21.01 25.72
N THR A 53 -31.58 20.02 26.28
CA THR A 53 -32.77 20.22 27.10
C THR A 53 -32.48 21.11 28.32
N ARG A 54 -33.27 22.17 28.47
CA ARG A 54 -33.28 23.07 29.61
C ARG A 54 -34.70 23.24 30.13
N ILE A 55 -34.85 23.06 31.43
CA ILE A 55 -36.07 23.29 32.18
C ILE A 55 -35.83 24.47 33.12
N ALA A 56 -36.65 25.51 32.99
CA ALA A 56 -36.72 26.58 33.97
C ALA A 56 -38.13 26.64 34.54
N VAL A 57 -38.26 26.76 35.86
CA VAL A 57 -39.56 26.82 36.54
C VAL A 57 -39.69 28.17 37.21
N SER A 58 -40.85 28.81 37.04
CA SER A 58 -41.22 30.02 37.76
C SER A 58 -42.59 29.80 38.40
N GLY A 59 -42.62 29.70 39.73
CA GLY A 59 -43.74 29.23 40.51
C GLY A 59 -44.15 27.80 40.11
N ARG A 60 -45.18 27.69 39.27
CA ARG A 60 -45.72 26.42 38.75
C ARG A 60 -45.71 26.33 37.23
N ASP A 61 -45.11 27.32 36.56
CA ASP A 61 -45.01 27.37 35.12
C ASP A 61 -43.65 26.87 34.69
N VAL A 62 -43.63 25.99 33.71
CA VAL A 62 -42.41 25.36 33.23
C VAL A 62 -42.09 25.90 31.84
N LYS A 63 -40.90 26.48 31.68
CA LYS A 63 -40.35 26.81 30.37
C LYS A 63 -39.48 25.65 29.90
N LEU A 64 -39.90 25.00 28.82
CA LEU A 64 -39.16 23.93 28.17
C LEU A 64 -38.40 24.49 26.96
N SER A 65 -37.08 24.32 26.92
CA SER A 65 -36.25 24.69 25.75
C SER A 65 -35.36 23.52 25.37
N ALA A 66 -35.45 23.06 24.13
CA ALA A 66 -34.67 21.93 23.62
C ALA A 66 -34.65 21.94 22.10
N ASP A 67 -33.64 21.29 21.51
CA ASP A 67 -33.58 21.00 20.08
C ASP A 67 -34.29 19.66 19.81
N ALA A 68 -35.36 19.70 19.02
CA ALA A 68 -36.17 18.54 18.65
C ALA A 68 -35.81 18.02 17.25
N PHE A 69 -35.75 16.70 17.12
CA PHE A 69 -35.43 15.99 15.87
C PHE A 69 -36.68 15.68 15.03
N SER A 70 -37.88 15.81 15.60
CA SER A 70 -39.16 15.66 14.90
C SER A 70 -40.26 16.53 15.56
N GLU A 71 -41.29 16.88 14.77
CA GLU A 71 -42.46 17.61 15.29
C GLU A 71 -43.23 16.78 16.33
N GLU A 72 -43.29 15.47 16.13
CA GLU A 72 -43.92 14.54 17.07
C GLU A 72 -43.15 14.46 18.39
N GLY A 73 -41.81 14.37 18.35
CA GLY A 73 -40.98 14.37 19.55
C GLY A 73 -41.09 15.66 20.34
N ARG A 74 -41.21 16.80 19.62
CA ARG A 74 -41.46 18.11 20.21
C ARG A 74 -42.77 18.15 21.00
N ARG A 75 -43.87 17.77 20.34
CA ARG A 75 -45.21 17.73 20.95
C ARG A 75 -45.28 16.74 22.10
N SER A 76 -44.69 15.56 21.93
CA SER A 76 -44.61 14.53 22.98
C SER A 76 -43.90 15.06 24.22
N ALA A 77 -42.75 15.72 24.06
CA ALA A 77 -42.01 16.29 25.18
C ALA A 77 -42.81 17.36 25.94
N ALA A 78 -43.47 18.27 25.23
CA ALA A 78 -44.35 19.26 25.85
C ALA A 78 -45.47 18.58 26.66
N SER A 79 -46.15 17.60 26.07
CA SER A 79 -47.25 16.87 26.73
C SER A 79 -46.78 16.08 27.97
N GLN A 80 -45.57 15.53 27.95
CA GLN A 80 -45.00 14.80 29.09
C GLN A 80 -44.70 15.73 30.27
N VAL A 81 -44.26 16.96 29.99
CA VAL A 81 -44.05 17.98 31.04
C VAL A 81 -45.38 18.51 31.57
N GLU A 82 -46.38 18.68 30.71
CA GLU A 82 -47.74 19.07 31.12
C GLU A 82 -48.39 18.03 32.04
N ALA A 83 -48.12 16.74 31.81
CA ALA A 83 -48.62 15.65 32.63
C ALA A 83 -47.97 15.56 34.03
N VAL A 84 -46.89 16.32 34.30
CA VAL A 84 -46.24 16.30 35.61
C VAL A 84 -47.13 16.95 36.67
N THR A 85 -47.50 16.18 37.69
CA THR A 85 -48.37 16.64 38.77
C THR A 85 -47.85 17.93 39.41
N GLY A 86 -48.64 18.99 39.38
CA GLY A 86 -48.30 20.28 39.96
C GLY A 86 -47.84 21.32 38.96
N VAL A 87 -47.51 20.95 37.72
CA VAL A 87 -47.33 21.90 36.61
C VAL A 87 -48.67 22.54 36.27
N ARG A 88 -48.66 23.86 36.02
CA ARG A 88 -49.85 24.62 35.65
C ARG A 88 -49.89 24.97 34.17
N LEU A 89 -48.75 25.37 33.61
CA LEU A 89 -48.59 25.78 32.23
C LEU A 89 -47.19 25.40 31.75
N VAL A 90 -47.10 24.92 30.52
CA VAL A 90 -45.81 24.70 29.84
C VAL A 90 -45.65 25.75 28.75
N ASN A 91 -44.60 26.53 28.84
CA ASN A 91 -44.17 27.44 27.78
C ASN A 91 -43.15 26.69 26.90
N ASP A 92 -43.63 26.25 25.73
CA ASP A 92 -42.83 25.51 24.77
C ASP A 92 -41.95 26.45 23.94
N ASN A 93 -40.66 26.49 24.28
CA ASN A 93 -39.61 27.22 23.58
C ASN A 93 -38.67 26.27 22.82
N THR A 94 -39.15 25.08 22.47
CA THR A 94 -38.36 24.11 21.70
C THR A 94 -38.24 24.49 20.22
N SER A 95 -37.06 24.23 19.65
CA SER A 95 -36.73 24.48 18.24
C SER A 95 -36.59 23.18 17.47
N LEU A 96 -37.08 23.15 16.23
CA LEU A 96 -36.78 22.04 15.32
C LEU A 96 -35.42 22.25 14.67
N ILE A 97 -34.62 21.18 14.66
CA ILE A 97 -33.34 21.19 13.99
C ILE A 97 -33.56 21.43 12.47
N PRO A 98 -32.72 22.25 11.82
CA PRO A 98 -32.85 22.54 10.40
C PRO A 98 -32.82 21.27 9.54
N GLU A 99 -33.57 21.30 8.43
CA GLU A 99 -33.56 20.27 7.41
C GLU A 99 -32.46 20.58 6.39
N ALA A 100 -31.61 19.60 6.09
CA ALA A 100 -30.56 19.75 5.09
C ALA A 100 -30.99 19.13 3.75
N LYS A 101 -30.93 19.93 2.67
CA LYS A 101 -31.13 19.48 1.28
C LYS A 101 -30.03 20.07 0.38
N PRO A 102 -29.15 19.25 -0.21
CA PRO A 102 -29.06 17.79 -0.05
C PRO A 102 -28.57 17.40 1.35
N PHE A 103 -28.94 16.21 1.80
CA PHE A 103 -28.39 15.63 3.02
C PHE A 103 -26.99 15.08 2.74
N ALA A 104 -25.98 15.94 2.90
CA ALA A 104 -24.59 15.60 2.65
C ALA A 104 -23.88 15.07 3.91
N TRP A 105 -23.19 13.94 3.77
CA TRP A 105 -22.28 13.34 4.75
C TRP A 105 -20.98 12.93 4.05
N SER A 106 -19.85 13.01 4.76
CA SER A 106 -18.57 12.55 4.19
C SER A 106 -17.63 12.01 5.23
N ILE A 107 -16.81 11.04 4.82
CA ILE A 107 -15.66 10.56 5.56
C ILE A 107 -14.41 10.72 4.71
N GLU A 108 -13.40 11.35 5.28
CA GLU A 108 -12.15 11.67 4.61
C GLU A 108 -10.99 11.11 5.41
N ARG A 109 -10.12 10.37 4.75
CA ARG A 109 -8.91 9.78 5.32
C ARG A 109 -7.69 10.46 4.72
N ASP A 110 -6.87 11.00 5.61
CA ASP A 110 -5.51 11.46 5.34
C ASP A 110 -4.51 10.45 5.95
N VAL A 111 -3.21 10.75 5.90
CA VAL A 111 -2.12 9.88 6.36
C VAL A 111 -2.27 9.49 7.83
N VAL A 112 -2.69 10.43 8.69
CA VAL A 112 -2.75 10.25 10.16
C VAL A 112 -4.14 10.41 10.76
N ARG A 113 -5.07 11.03 10.04
CA ARG A 113 -6.37 11.45 10.57
C ARG A 113 -7.50 11.02 9.65
N VAL A 114 -8.62 10.64 10.27
CA VAL A 114 -9.89 10.42 9.60
C VAL A 114 -10.88 11.47 10.11
N THR A 115 -11.54 12.18 9.21
CA THR A 115 -12.50 13.23 9.54
C THR A 115 -13.88 12.84 9.05
N LEU A 116 -14.85 12.73 9.96
CA LEU A 116 -16.27 12.60 9.61
C LEU A 116 -16.90 13.99 9.62
N SER A 117 -17.55 14.39 8.52
CA SER A 117 -18.12 15.73 8.33
C SER A 117 -19.53 15.66 7.72
N GLY A 118 -20.25 16.77 7.80
CA GLY A 118 -21.59 16.92 7.22
C GLY A 118 -22.70 16.62 8.21
N ASN A 119 -23.83 16.15 7.71
CA ASN A 119 -25.07 16.03 8.46
C ASN A 119 -25.23 14.64 9.07
N THR A 120 -25.81 14.60 10.28
CA THR A 120 -26.21 13.36 10.96
C THR A 120 -27.61 13.49 11.55
N PRO A 121 -28.48 12.47 11.43
CA PRO A 121 -29.89 12.60 11.79
C PRO A 121 -30.17 12.58 13.29
N LEU A 122 -29.50 11.70 14.05
CA LEU A 122 -29.77 11.49 15.48
C LEU A 122 -28.46 11.33 16.26
N PRO A 123 -28.42 11.73 17.54
CA PRO A 123 -27.24 11.56 18.39
C PRO A 123 -26.81 10.08 18.53
N ALA A 124 -27.78 9.16 18.62
CA ALA A 124 -27.52 7.72 18.69
C ALA A 124 -26.84 7.19 17.41
N ILE A 125 -27.27 7.66 16.24
CA ILE A 125 -26.66 7.29 14.96
C ILE A 125 -25.24 7.88 14.87
N LYS A 126 -25.07 9.15 15.26
CA LYS A 126 -23.75 9.78 15.35
C LYS A 126 -22.78 8.97 16.20
N ALA A 127 -23.21 8.55 17.40
CA ALA A 127 -22.41 7.71 18.30
C ALA A 127 -22.04 6.36 17.65
N LYS A 128 -23.00 5.69 17.00
CA LYS A 128 -22.80 4.43 16.27
C LYS A 128 -21.77 4.57 15.14
N LEU A 129 -21.83 5.66 14.37
CA LEU A 129 -20.85 5.94 13.29
C LEU A 129 -19.45 6.20 13.87
N MET A 130 -19.35 6.95 14.96
CA MET A 130 -18.07 7.22 15.63
C MET A 130 -17.44 5.96 16.22
N GLU A 131 -18.25 5.07 16.79
CA GLU A 131 -17.81 3.78 17.29
C GLU A 131 -17.32 2.88 16.16
N ALA A 132 -18.08 2.77 15.06
CA ALA A 132 -17.67 2.00 13.88
C ALA A 132 -16.36 2.53 13.25
N ALA A 133 -16.18 3.85 13.22
CA ALA A 133 -14.95 4.46 12.75
C ALA A 133 -13.77 4.09 13.67
N ARG A 134 -13.94 4.15 15.01
CA ARG A 134 -12.91 3.75 15.99
C ARG A 134 -12.55 2.27 15.88
N ALA A 135 -13.54 1.40 15.65
CA ALA A 135 -13.32 -0.03 15.51
C ALA A 135 -12.56 -0.39 14.23
N SER A 136 -12.94 0.24 13.11
CA SER A 136 -12.41 -0.08 11.78
C SER A 136 -11.05 0.57 11.50
N LEU A 137 -10.75 1.71 12.13
CA LEU A 137 -9.61 2.58 11.80
C LEU A 137 -8.61 2.67 12.95
N LYS A 138 -8.17 1.51 13.46
CA LYS A 138 -7.21 1.39 14.57
C LYS A 138 -5.92 2.16 14.27
N GLY A 139 -5.48 2.97 15.23
CA GLY A 139 -4.22 3.74 15.12
C GLY A 139 -4.31 5.02 14.29
N THR A 140 -5.50 5.51 13.95
CA THR A 140 -5.70 6.83 13.32
C THR A 140 -6.47 7.78 14.23
N GLU A 141 -6.12 9.06 14.21
CA GLU A 141 -6.86 10.09 14.95
C GLU A 141 -8.22 10.30 14.27
N ILE A 142 -9.32 10.20 15.03
CA ILE A 142 -10.66 10.39 14.48
C ILE A 142 -11.19 11.76 14.91
N SER A 143 -11.43 12.62 13.93
CA SER A 143 -12.00 13.96 14.11
C SER A 143 -13.47 13.96 13.73
N ASP A 144 -14.32 14.41 14.65
CA ASP A 144 -15.74 14.60 14.44
C ASP A 144 -16.06 16.06 14.11
N ARG A 145 -16.55 16.31 12.90
CA ARG A 145 -17.06 17.59 12.42
C ARG A 145 -18.51 17.48 11.93
N MET A 146 -19.24 16.48 12.40
CA MET A 146 -20.63 16.27 12.01
C MET A 146 -21.58 17.18 12.79
N THR A 147 -22.52 17.78 12.08
CA THR A 147 -23.62 18.59 12.62
C THR A 147 -24.94 17.86 12.53
N MET A 148 -25.84 18.07 13.49
CA MET A 148 -27.16 17.44 13.47
C MET A 148 -28.08 18.16 12.48
N ALA A 149 -28.76 17.41 11.62
CA ALA A 149 -29.74 17.95 10.67
C ALA A 149 -30.82 16.90 10.35
N ARG A 150 -32.01 17.37 9.97
CA ARG A 150 -33.08 16.52 9.42
C ARG A 150 -32.91 16.33 7.91
N GLY A 151 -33.65 15.39 7.33
CA GLY A 151 -33.63 15.11 5.89
C GLY A 151 -32.76 13.91 5.50
N ALA A 152 -32.30 13.10 6.46
CA ALA A 152 -31.54 11.90 6.16
C ALA A 152 -32.38 10.90 5.33
N PRO A 153 -31.81 10.30 4.28
CA PRO A 153 -32.49 9.27 3.51
C PRO A 153 -32.76 8.02 4.37
N PRO A 154 -33.76 7.20 4.01
CA PRO A 154 -34.00 5.91 4.66
C PRO A 154 -32.73 5.04 4.63
N ARG A 155 -32.46 4.28 5.70
CA ARG A 155 -31.28 3.38 5.82
C ARG A 155 -29.91 4.09 5.71
N PHE A 156 -29.85 5.40 5.96
CA PHE A 156 -28.62 6.18 5.99
C PHE A 156 -27.53 5.56 6.87
N ASP A 157 -27.89 5.06 8.05
CA ASP A 157 -26.94 4.48 9.00
C ASP A 157 -26.24 3.25 8.43
N ASN A 158 -26.98 2.34 7.78
CA ASN A 158 -26.41 1.15 7.13
C ASN A 158 -25.48 1.53 5.97
N ALA A 159 -25.86 2.52 5.16
CA ALA A 159 -25.01 3.02 4.08
C ALA A 159 -23.73 3.64 4.63
N ALA A 160 -23.83 4.55 5.60
CA ALA A 160 -22.68 5.20 6.22
C ALA A 160 -21.72 4.20 6.90
N LEU A 161 -22.24 3.17 7.59
CA LEU A 161 -21.42 2.13 8.21
C LEU A 161 -20.63 1.31 7.18
N LEU A 162 -21.24 0.94 6.05
CA LEU A 162 -20.54 0.26 4.96
C LEU A 162 -19.42 1.13 4.38
N LEU A 163 -19.68 2.43 4.22
CA LEU A 163 -18.70 3.38 3.69
C LEU A 163 -17.54 3.64 4.67
N ILE A 164 -17.80 3.61 5.99
CA ILE A 164 -16.75 3.66 7.02
C ILE A 164 -15.79 2.48 6.89
N ASP A 165 -16.28 1.26 6.65
CA ASP A 165 -15.41 0.09 6.39
C ASP A 165 -14.53 0.32 5.15
N GLN A 166 -15.10 0.90 4.08
CA GLN A 166 -14.34 1.10 2.84
C GLN A 166 -13.23 2.15 2.99
N VAL A 167 -13.41 3.18 3.81
CA VAL A 167 -12.34 4.17 4.05
C VAL A 167 -11.11 3.55 4.72
N GLY A 168 -11.27 2.44 5.45
CA GLY A 168 -10.16 1.69 6.04
C GLY A 168 -9.24 1.02 5.02
N LYS A 169 -9.76 0.75 3.82
CA LYS A 169 -9.05 0.13 2.70
C LYS A 169 -8.37 1.16 1.79
N LEU A 170 -8.55 2.45 2.06
CA LEU A 170 -7.88 3.55 1.38
C LEU A 170 -6.61 3.96 2.13
N LYS A 171 -5.57 4.32 1.38
CA LYS A 171 -4.38 4.98 1.91
C LYS A 171 -4.73 6.43 2.28
N ASP A 172 -5.33 7.11 1.32
CA ASP A 172 -5.85 8.46 1.36
C ASP A 172 -7.08 8.53 0.45
N GLY A 173 -8.05 9.37 0.80
CA GLY A 173 -9.24 9.53 -0.02
C GLY A 173 -10.46 10.05 0.73
N LYS A 174 -11.51 10.30 -0.04
CA LYS A 174 -12.77 10.85 0.44
C LYS A 174 -13.94 10.05 -0.11
N ILE A 175 -14.88 9.76 0.78
CA ILE A 175 -16.16 9.18 0.43
C ILE A 175 -17.23 10.19 0.82
N THR A 176 -18.07 10.55 -0.14
CA THR A 176 -19.22 11.43 0.08
C THR A 176 -20.52 10.68 -0.18
N LEU A 177 -21.51 10.99 0.64
CA LEU A 177 -22.89 10.57 0.48
C LEU A 177 -23.75 11.82 0.43
N SER A 178 -24.41 12.07 -0.70
CA SER A 178 -25.33 13.18 -0.89
C SER A 178 -26.70 12.61 -1.20
N ASP A 179 -27.64 12.74 -0.26
CA ASP A 179 -28.90 12.01 -0.27
C ASP A 179 -28.61 10.51 -0.46
N THR A 180 -28.97 9.93 -1.60
CA THR A 180 -28.73 8.51 -1.90
C THR A 180 -27.52 8.26 -2.82
N SER A 181 -26.84 9.31 -3.27
CA SER A 181 -25.71 9.21 -4.21
C SER A 181 -24.38 9.11 -3.48
N VAL A 182 -23.61 8.06 -3.75
CA VAL A 182 -22.27 7.82 -3.19
C VAL A 182 -21.19 8.19 -4.22
N SER A 183 -20.19 8.97 -3.81
CA SER A 183 -18.98 9.24 -4.60
C SER A 183 -17.73 8.91 -3.81
N LEU A 184 -16.76 8.24 -4.44
CA LEU A 184 -15.49 7.84 -3.83
C LEU A 184 -14.31 8.34 -4.66
N THR A 185 -13.31 8.92 -4.01
CA THR A 185 -12.05 9.36 -4.64
C THR A 185 -10.86 9.03 -3.72
N GLY A 186 -9.70 8.73 -4.30
CA GLY A 186 -8.47 8.47 -3.52
C GLY A 186 -7.61 7.33 -4.03
N MET A 187 -6.68 6.88 -3.20
CA MET A 187 -5.76 5.78 -3.46
C MET A 187 -6.05 4.59 -2.55
N ALA A 188 -6.15 3.41 -3.13
CA ALA A 188 -6.31 2.17 -2.37
C ALA A 188 -5.02 1.85 -1.60
N ARG A 189 -5.17 1.27 -0.41
CA ARG A 189 -4.04 0.95 0.47
C ARG A 189 -3.19 -0.21 -0.04
N GLU A 190 -3.85 -1.18 -0.68
CA GLU A 190 -3.25 -2.43 -1.15
C GLU A 190 -3.71 -2.72 -2.59
N ILE A 191 -2.94 -3.55 -3.31
CA ILE A 191 -3.12 -3.78 -4.75
C ILE A 191 -4.47 -4.48 -5.08
N GLY A 192 -5.13 -5.13 -4.12
CA GLY A 192 -6.49 -5.68 -4.26
C GLY A 192 -7.61 -4.88 -3.56
N SER A 193 -7.27 -3.81 -2.84
CA SER A 193 -8.26 -3.03 -2.08
C SER A 193 -9.27 -2.35 -2.99
N ARG A 194 -8.89 -1.97 -4.22
CA ARG A 194 -9.81 -1.33 -5.18
C ARG A 194 -10.94 -2.28 -5.57
N GLU A 195 -10.61 -3.52 -5.92
CA GLU A 195 -11.56 -4.56 -6.32
C GLU A 195 -12.44 -4.95 -5.13
N ALA A 196 -11.87 -5.03 -3.93
CA ALA A 196 -12.63 -5.28 -2.71
C ALA A 196 -13.64 -4.16 -2.41
N ILE A 197 -13.25 -2.89 -2.58
CA ILE A 197 -14.17 -1.75 -2.45
C ILE A 197 -15.27 -1.83 -3.52
N LEU A 198 -14.91 -2.10 -4.79
CA LEU A 198 -15.88 -2.26 -5.87
C LEU A 198 -16.91 -3.38 -5.58
N ALA A 199 -16.47 -4.50 -5.03
CA ALA A 199 -17.36 -5.60 -4.64
C ALA A 199 -18.26 -5.19 -3.47
N ALA A 200 -17.73 -4.51 -2.45
CA ALA A 200 -18.50 -4.04 -1.30
C ALA A 200 -19.58 -3.02 -1.69
N LEU A 201 -19.29 -2.14 -2.66
CA LEU A 201 -20.26 -1.15 -3.14
C LEU A 201 -21.47 -1.76 -3.85
N LYS A 202 -21.39 -3.02 -4.32
CA LYS A 202 -22.57 -3.75 -4.84
C LYS A 202 -23.59 -4.08 -3.76
N ASN A 203 -23.17 -4.11 -2.50
CA ASN A 203 -24.01 -4.42 -1.33
C ASN A 203 -24.55 -3.15 -0.66
N LEU A 204 -24.58 -2.02 -1.37
CA LEU A 204 -25.22 -0.80 -0.86
C LEU A 204 -26.71 -1.05 -0.56
N PRO A 205 -27.27 -0.45 0.50
CA PRO A 205 -28.70 -0.58 0.79
C PRO A 205 -29.56 -0.10 -0.39
N GLU A 206 -30.75 -0.68 -0.53
CA GLU A 206 -31.73 -0.27 -1.53
C GLU A 206 -31.98 1.24 -1.50
N GLY A 207 -32.06 1.86 -2.68
CA GLY A 207 -32.21 3.29 -2.86
C GLY A 207 -30.89 4.05 -3.02
N PHE A 208 -29.75 3.47 -2.61
CA PHE A 208 -28.43 4.07 -2.78
C PHE A 208 -27.76 3.62 -4.07
N SER A 209 -27.01 4.53 -4.71
CA SER A 209 -26.25 4.24 -5.93
C SER A 209 -24.90 4.92 -5.93
N VAL A 210 -23.94 4.32 -6.63
CA VAL A 210 -22.61 4.92 -6.82
C VAL A 210 -22.68 5.89 -8.00
N LYS A 211 -22.55 7.17 -7.72
CA LYS A 211 -22.45 8.24 -8.74
C LYS A 211 -21.05 8.28 -9.34
N GLU A 212 -20.00 8.11 -8.53
CA GLU A 212 -18.61 8.17 -8.99
C GLU A 212 -17.72 7.24 -8.17
N ASN A 213 -16.81 6.54 -8.84
CA ASN A 213 -15.76 5.75 -8.20
C ASN A 213 -14.42 6.00 -8.90
N ALA A 214 -13.67 6.97 -8.38
CA ALA A 214 -12.35 7.35 -8.85
C ALA A 214 -11.23 6.83 -7.93
N ILE A 215 -11.40 5.64 -7.34
CA ILE A 215 -10.34 4.99 -6.55
C ILE A 215 -9.25 4.44 -7.47
N LYS A 216 -8.01 4.86 -7.25
CA LYS A 216 -6.82 4.38 -7.96
C LYS A 216 -6.17 3.23 -7.18
N ALA A 217 -5.69 2.21 -7.89
CA ALA A 217 -4.87 1.16 -7.28
C ALA A 217 -3.45 1.69 -7.03
N PRO A 218 -2.75 1.22 -5.98
CA PRO A 218 -1.33 1.49 -5.83
C PRO A 218 -0.55 0.82 -6.96
N PRO A 219 0.61 1.38 -7.36
CA PRO A 219 1.40 0.83 -8.45
C PRO A 219 1.90 -0.57 -8.09
N TYR A 220 1.91 -1.47 -9.08
CA TYR A 220 2.46 -2.81 -8.91
C TYR A 220 3.98 -2.75 -9.06
N VAL A 221 4.71 -2.88 -7.94
CA VAL A 221 6.16 -2.68 -7.92
C VAL A 221 6.92 -3.97 -7.62
N PHE A 222 7.95 -4.23 -8.43
CA PHE A 222 9.00 -5.22 -8.20
C PHE A 222 10.36 -4.52 -8.18
N GLN A 223 11.24 -4.94 -7.28
CA GLN A 223 12.58 -4.39 -7.17
C GLN A 223 13.62 -5.50 -7.01
N ALA A 224 14.77 -5.33 -7.65
CA ALA A 224 15.94 -6.16 -7.44
C ALA A 224 17.17 -5.25 -7.25
N ASN A 225 17.86 -5.40 -6.13
CA ASN A 225 19.07 -4.62 -5.83
C ASN A 225 20.29 -5.54 -5.77
N LYS A 226 21.34 -5.19 -6.49
CA LYS A 226 22.61 -5.90 -6.51
C LYS A 226 23.65 -5.11 -5.71
N ASP A 227 24.03 -5.65 -4.56
CA ASP A 227 25.02 -5.05 -3.66
C ASP A 227 26.35 -5.81 -3.76
N PRO A 228 27.41 -5.19 -4.33
CA PRO A 228 28.71 -5.83 -4.45
C PRO A 228 29.47 -5.94 -3.12
N VAL A 229 29.14 -5.12 -2.12
CA VAL A 229 29.81 -5.11 -0.81
C VAL A 229 29.27 -6.24 0.05
N ALA A 230 27.94 -6.35 0.15
CA ALA A 230 27.30 -7.48 0.82
C ALA A 230 27.40 -8.77 0.00
N ASN A 231 27.74 -8.68 -1.28
CA ASN A 231 27.71 -9.76 -2.27
C ASN A 231 26.33 -10.45 -2.29
N THR A 232 25.28 -9.63 -2.36
CA THR A 232 23.88 -10.09 -2.36
C THR A 232 23.08 -9.52 -3.52
N VAL A 233 22.04 -10.26 -3.92
CA VAL A 233 20.95 -9.77 -4.75
C VAL A 233 19.68 -9.85 -3.92
N THR A 234 19.10 -8.69 -3.62
CA THR A 234 17.88 -8.60 -2.83
C THR A 234 16.69 -8.39 -3.75
N LEU A 235 15.70 -9.29 -3.70
CA LEU A 235 14.42 -9.14 -4.37
C LEU A 235 13.37 -8.62 -3.39
N ALA A 236 12.57 -7.64 -3.81
CA ALA A 236 11.51 -7.06 -2.99
C ALA A 236 10.31 -6.62 -3.84
N GLY A 237 9.16 -6.44 -3.20
CA GLY A 237 7.92 -6.05 -3.86
C GLY A 237 7.01 -7.25 -4.12
N TYR A 238 6.30 -7.23 -5.23
CA TYR A 238 5.19 -8.15 -5.47
C TYR A 238 5.43 -9.13 -6.63
N VAL A 239 4.91 -10.34 -6.48
CA VAL A 239 4.84 -11.39 -7.51
C VAL A 239 3.40 -11.90 -7.67
N PRO A 240 2.95 -12.23 -8.89
CA PRO A 240 1.55 -12.61 -9.13
C PRO A 240 1.12 -13.85 -8.35
N ASP A 241 1.99 -14.86 -8.32
CA ASP A 241 1.74 -16.17 -7.74
C ASP A 241 3.07 -16.88 -7.42
N ASN A 242 2.96 -18.05 -6.78
CA ASN A 242 4.11 -18.86 -6.38
C ASN A 242 4.87 -19.49 -7.56
N ALA A 243 4.21 -19.70 -8.71
CA ALA A 243 4.87 -20.27 -9.88
C ALA A 243 5.80 -19.24 -10.54
N VAL A 244 5.32 -18.00 -10.69
CA VAL A 244 6.13 -16.87 -11.18
C VAL A 244 7.25 -16.54 -10.20
N HIS A 245 6.97 -16.59 -8.90
CA HIS A 245 7.99 -16.44 -7.85
C HIS A 245 9.13 -17.45 -8.02
N ALA A 246 8.80 -18.74 -8.08
CA ALA A 246 9.79 -19.80 -8.29
C ALA A 246 10.58 -19.63 -9.59
N ALA A 247 9.92 -19.19 -10.68
CA ALA A 247 10.58 -18.92 -11.95
C ALA A 247 11.58 -17.75 -11.88
N ILE A 248 11.25 -16.69 -11.14
CA ILE A 248 12.15 -15.55 -10.90
C ILE A 248 13.35 -15.99 -10.06
N VAL A 249 13.12 -16.72 -8.96
CA VAL A 249 14.19 -17.26 -8.09
C VAL A 249 15.13 -18.16 -8.88
N ALA A 250 14.58 -19.07 -9.69
CA ALA A 250 15.38 -19.94 -10.57
C ALA A 250 16.19 -19.12 -11.60
N THR A 251 15.62 -18.04 -12.12
CA THR A 251 16.32 -17.14 -13.05
C THR A 251 17.48 -16.43 -12.35
N VAL A 252 17.30 -15.96 -11.11
CA VAL A 252 18.38 -15.36 -10.34
C VAL A 252 19.50 -16.38 -10.10
N GLY A 253 19.17 -17.61 -9.69
CA GLY A 253 20.17 -18.66 -9.48
C GLY A 253 20.93 -19.09 -10.74
N ARG A 254 20.39 -18.84 -11.94
CA ARG A 254 21.11 -19.07 -13.21
C ARG A 254 21.99 -17.90 -13.63
N LYS A 255 21.53 -16.66 -13.45
CA LYS A 255 22.18 -15.44 -13.95
C LYS A 255 23.18 -14.82 -12.97
N PHE A 256 22.95 -15.00 -11.67
CA PHE A 256 23.78 -14.47 -10.59
C PHE A 256 24.50 -15.64 -9.91
N PHE A 257 25.82 -15.65 -10.04
CA PHE A 257 26.64 -16.81 -9.65
C PHE A 257 27.60 -16.52 -8.50
N SER A 258 27.88 -15.25 -8.23
CA SER A 258 28.74 -14.84 -7.12
C SER A 258 27.91 -14.43 -5.90
N GLU A 259 26.74 -13.86 -6.17
CA GLU A 259 25.91 -13.14 -5.22
C GLU A 259 24.91 -14.07 -4.52
N LYS A 260 24.70 -13.88 -3.21
CA LYS A 260 23.68 -14.62 -2.45
C LYS A 260 22.30 -13.98 -2.67
N LEU A 261 21.29 -14.79 -2.94
CA LEU A 261 19.91 -14.32 -3.08
C LEU A 261 19.28 -14.05 -1.70
N VAL A 262 18.73 -12.85 -1.52
CA VAL A 262 17.83 -12.48 -0.42
C VAL A 262 16.45 -12.24 -1.01
N ASP A 263 15.46 -13.01 -0.58
CA ASP A 263 14.12 -13.00 -1.15
C ASP A 263 13.09 -12.42 -0.17
N ASN A 264 12.62 -11.21 -0.48
CA ASN A 264 11.57 -10.50 0.27
C ASN A 264 10.32 -10.26 -0.61
N LEU A 265 10.10 -11.10 -1.62
CA LEU A 265 8.94 -11.00 -2.51
C LEU A 265 7.66 -11.45 -1.80
N LYS A 266 6.54 -10.80 -2.14
CA LYS A 266 5.22 -11.11 -1.60
C LYS A 266 4.24 -11.43 -2.73
N ALA A 267 3.45 -12.48 -2.56
CA ALA A 267 2.39 -12.79 -3.51
C ALA A 267 1.29 -11.72 -3.47
N SER A 268 0.94 -11.15 -4.62
CA SER A 268 -0.16 -10.21 -4.78
C SER A 268 -0.72 -10.25 -6.20
N VAL A 269 -2.04 -10.14 -6.31
CA VAL A 269 -2.72 -9.87 -7.58
C VAL A 269 -2.40 -8.46 -8.08
N GLY A 270 -2.71 -8.16 -9.34
CA GLY A 270 -2.55 -6.82 -9.94
C GLY A 270 -1.34 -6.64 -10.86
N ALA A 271 -0.58 -7.72 -11.12
CA ALA A 271 0.56 -7.66 -12.02
C ALA A 271 0.13 -7.37 -13.47
N PRO A 272 0.87 -6.50 -14.20
CA PRO A 272 0.58 -6.23 -15.60
C PRO A 272 0.90 -7.43 -16.50
N GLN A 273 0.20 -7.55 -17.62
CA GLN A 273 0.47 -8.58 -18.62
C GLN A 273 1.93 -8.50 -19.11
N GLY A 274 2.60 -9.65 -19.16
CA GLY A 274 4.01 -9.75 -19.56
C GLY A 274 5.02 -9.50 -18.42
N PHE A 275 4.55 -9.32 -17.18
CA PHE A 275 5.38 -9.03 -16.01
C PHE A 275 6.59 -9.97 -15.86
N GLN A 276 6.36 -11.29 -15.89
CA GLN A 276 7.45 -12.27 -15.72
C GLN A 276 8.56 -12.08 -16.77
N ASN A 277 8.19 -11.87 -18.04
CA ASN A 277 9.17 -11.67 -19.10
C ASN A 277 9.96 -10.37 -18.92
N ALA A 278 9.29 -9.29 -18.50
CA ALA A 278 9.94 -8.03 -18.19
C ALA A 278 10.92 -8.16 -17.00
N VAL A 279 10.54 -8.90 -15.95
CA VAL A 279 11.43 -9.20 -14.81
C VAL A 279 12.64 -10.01 -15.27
N VAL A 280 12.45 -11.07 -16.07
CA VAL A 280 13.54 -11.92 -16.56
C VAL A 280 14.52 -11.12 -17.42
N ALA A 281 14.02 -10.26 -18.31
CA ALA A 281 14.84 -9.36 -19.13
C ALA A 281 15.61 -8.35 -18.27
N GLY A 282 14.91 -7.70 -17.33
CA GLY A 282 15.52 -6.75 -16.39
C GLY A 282 16.60 -7.39 -15.52
N LEU A 283 16.37 -8.59 -14.99
CA LEU A 283 17.37 -9.36 -14.24
C LEU A 283 18.55 -9.78 -15.13
N GLY A 284 18.30 -10.06 -16.41
CA GLY A 284 19.34 -10.22 -17.44
C GLY A 284 20.27 -9.02 -17.48
N ALA A 285 19.71 -7.82 -17.65
CA ALA A 285 20.49 -6.59 -17.68
C ALA A 285 21.17 -6.28 -16.33
N LEU A 286 20.49 -6.50 -15.19
CA LEU A 286 21.05 -6.29 -13.85
C LEU A 286 22.21 -7.25 -13.54
N SER A 287 22.20 -8.47 -14.08
CA SER A 287 23.29 -9.42 -13.87
C SER A 287 24.63 -8.94 -14.45
N ARG A 288 24.57 -8.10 -15.49
CA ARG A 288 25.71 -7.56 -16.24
C ARG A 288 26.34 -6.31 -15.63
N VAL A 289 25.68 -5.64 -14.70
CA VAL A 289 26.26 -4.50 -13.96
C VAL A 289 27.00 -5.00 -12.71
N SER A 290 27.98 -4.23 -12.25
CA SER A 290 28.75 -4.52 -11.03
C SER A 290 27.94 -4.28 -9.75
N THR A 291 27.24 -3.15 -9.72
CA THR A 291 26.28 -2.71 -8.70
C THR A 291 25.10 -2.09 -9.42
N GLY A 292 23.90 -2.19 -8.86
CA GLY A 292 22.75 -1.56 -9.48
C GLY A 292 21.41 -1.92 -8.89
N SER A 293 20.39 -1.20 -9.32
CA SER A 293 19.00 -1.39 -8.93
C SER A 293 18.12 -1.52 -10.17
N LEU A 294 17.25 -2.52 -10.14
CA LEU A 294 16.17 -2.72 -11.10
C LEU A 294 14.85 -2.44 -10.38
N VAL A 295 14.08 -1.49 -10.89
CA VAL A 295 12.75 -1.16 -10.40
C VAL A 295 11.77 -1.31 -11.54
N ILE A 296 10.78 -2.17 -11.37
CA ILE A 296 9.67 -2.35 -12.30
C ILE A 296 8.42 -1.83 -11.62
N SER A 297 7.80 -0.80 -12.21
CA SER A 297 6.55 -0.22 -11.73
C SER A 297 5.54 -0.25 -12.85
N ASP A 298 4.49 -1.05 -12.68
CA ASP A 298 3.52 -1.34 -13.74
C ASP A 298 4.25 -1.78 -15.02
N ARG A 299 4.16 -1.02 -16.12
CA ARG A 299 4.80 -1.34 -17.42
C ARG A 299 6.11 -0.58 -17.69
N GLU A 300 6.67 0.09 -16.68
CA GLU A 300 7.95 0.81 -16.79
C GLU A 300 9.06 0.02 -16.08
N VAL A 301 10.15 -0.26 -16.79
CA VAL A 301 11.36 -0.88 -16.28
C VAL A 301 12.45 0.18 -16.15
N LYS A 302 12.95 0.40 -14.94
CA LYS A 302 14.09 1.28 -14.65
C LYS A 302 15.26 0.46 -14.18
N LEU A 303 16.40 0.61 -14.84
CA LEU A 303 17.67 0.01 -14.43
C LEU A 303 18.66 1.14 -14.16
N SER A 304 19.32 1.11 -13.01
CA SER A 304 20.46 1.97 -12.71
C SER A 304 21.64 1.15 -12.20
N GLY A 305 22.87 1.62 -12.43
CA GLY A 305 24.07 0.96 -11.92
C GLY A 305 25.34 1.24 -12.70
N ASP A 306 26.41 0.58 -12.29
CA ASP A 306 27.73 0.70 -12.94
C ASP A 306 28.05 -0.55 -13.74
N ALA A 307 28.11 -0.43 -15.06
CA ALA A 307 28.62 -1.47 -15.94
C ALA A 307 30.11 -1.72 -15.70
N LEU A 308 30.56 -2.93 -16.00
CA LEU A 308 31.93 -3.38 -15.75
C LEU A 308 32.96 -2.74 -16.70
N TYR A 309 32.52 -2.28 -17.88
CA TYR A 309 33.33 -1.62 -18.90
C TYR A 309 32.44 -0.80 -19.86
N ALA A 310 33.06 0.07 -20.67
CA ALA A 310 32.33 1.05 -21.50
C ALA A 310 31.37 0.41 -22.52
N VAL A 311 31.83 -0.58 -23.28
CA VAL A 311 30.99 -1.24 -24.30
C VAL A 311 29.80 -1.97 -23.66
N ALA A 312 29.95 -2.56 -22.46
CA ALA A 312 28.82 -3.13 -21.73
C ALA A 312 27.78 -2.06 -21.36
N ALA A 313 28.21 -0.87 -20.93
CA ALA A 313 27.29 0.21 -20.60
C ALA A 313 26.43 0.62 -21.80
N ASP A 314 27.02 0.74 -22.99
CA ASP A 314 26.29 1.04 -24.23
C ASP A 314 25.32 -0.07 -24.61
N GLN A 315 25.77 -1.32 -24.56
CA GLN A 315 24.93 -2.48 -24.87
C GLN A 315 23.75 -2.63 -23.90
N ILE A 316 23.94 -2.39 -22.61
CA ILE A 316 22.88 -2.47 -21.61
C ILE A 316 21.87 -1.33 -21.85
N ARG A 317 22.35 -0.09 -22.07
CA ARG A 317 21.48 1.06 -22.34
C ARG A 317 20.64 0.88 -23.61
N GLY A 318 21.25 0.38 -24.69
CA GLY A 318 20.57 0.16 -25.96
C GLY A 318 19.74 -1.13 -26.02
N GLY A 319 20.10 -2.15 -25.24
CA GLY A 319 19.55 -3.50 -25.36
C GLY A 319 18.29 -3.75 -24.53
N ILE A 320 18.16 -3.13 -23.35
CA ILE A 320 17.09 -3.48 -22.40
C ILE A 320 15.68 -3.34 -22.99
N GLY A 321 15.43 -2.30 -23.80
CA GLY A 321 14.12 -2.06 -24.41
C GLY A 321 13.72 -3.11 -25.45
N GLY A 322 14.68 -3.72 -26.14
CA GLY A 322 14.44 -4.72 -27.18
C GLY A 322 14.02 -6.10 -26.64
N GLU A 323 14.27 -6.37 -25.36
CA GLU A 323 13.88 -7.63 -24.71
C GLU A 323 12.55 -7.53 -23.94
N LEU A 324 11.95 -6.34 -23.85
CA LEU A 324 10.69 -6.15 -23.14
C LEU A 324 9.46 -6.54 -23.97
N PRO A 325 8.36 -6.94 -23.32
CA PRO A 325 7.10 -7.18 -24.01
C PRO A 325 6.53 -5.91 -24.66
N GLN A 326 5.65 -6.07 -25.65
CA GLN A 326 5.00 -4.93 -26.32
C GLN A 326 4.23 -4.05 -25.32
N GLY A 327 4.38 -2.73 -25.45
CA GLY A 327 3.71 -1.75 -24.58
C GLY A 327 4.44 -1.47 -23.25
N TRP A 328 5.62 -2.06 -23.05
CA TRP A 328 6.51 -1.74 -21.94
C TRP A 328 7.52 -0.67 -22.34
N THR A 329 7.95 0.11 -21.35
CA THR A 329 8.99 1.14 -21.52
C THR A 329 10.19 0.82 -20.66
N ALA A 330 11.38 1.15 -21.16
CA ALA A 330 12.64 0.98 -20.43
C ALA A 330 13.35 2.32 -20.24
N LYS A 331 13.97 2.50 -19.07
CA LYS A 331 14.94 3.55 -18.81
C LYS A 331 16.18 2.92 -18.17
N ALA A 332 17.34 3.16 -18.75
CA ALA A 332 18.61 2.64 -18.27
C ALA A 332 19.58 3.80 -17.99
N GLU A 333 19.86 4.00 -16.70
CA GLU A 333 20.83 4.96 -16.19
C GLU A 333 22.10 4.20 -15.77
N VAL A 334 22.90 3.81 -16.77
CA VAL A 334 24.08 2.96 -16.55
C VAL A 334 25.36 3.75 -16.82
N SER A 335 26.18 3.90 -15.77
CA SER A 335 27.53 4.45 -15.81
C SER A 335 28.58 3.35 -15.98
N VAL A 336 29.85 3.73 -16.12
CA VAL A 336 30.97 2.80 -16.22
C VAL A 336 31.72 2.80 -14.90
N LYS A 337 31.92 1.61 -14.33
CA LYS A 337 32.77 1.41 -13.16
C LYS A 337 34.19 1.92 -13.46
N PRO A 338 34.81 2.70 -12.56
CA PRO A 338 36.21 3.10 -12.72
C PRO A 338 37.11 1.89 -12.93
N VAL A 339 38.00 1.97 -13.92
CA VAL A 339 38.91 0.87 -14.27
C VAL A 339 39.85 0.61 -13.10
N ALA A 340 39.85 -0.64 -12.61
CA ALA A 340 40.78 -1.06 -11.58
C ALA A 340 42.22 -1.10 -12.11
N SER A 341 43.19 -0.93 -11.23
CA SER A 341 44.61 -0.98 -11.59
C SER A 341 44.98 -2.28 -12.30
N ALA A 342 45.91 -2.15 -13.25
CA ALA A 342 46.44 -3.29 -13.97
C ALA A 342 47.11 -4.28 -13.01
N VAL A 343 46.99 -5.57 -13.30
CA VAL A 343 47.57 -6.67 -12.53
C VAL A 343 48.58 -7.43 -13.38
N ASP A 344 49.51 -8.12 -12.73
CA ASP A 344 50.47 -8.97 -13.41
C ASP A 344 49.80 -10.25 -13.97
N PRO A 345 50.46 -10.96 -14.91
CA PRO A 345 49.92 -12.16 -15.53
C PRO A 345 49.55 -13.29 -14.56
N THR A 346 50.26 -13.45 -13.44
CA THR A 346 49.99 -14.51 -12.46
C THR A 346 48.69 -14.24 -11.71
N VAL A 347 48.52 -13.01 -11.24
CA VAL A 347 47.27 -12.58 -10.60
C VAL A 347 46.11 -12.64 -11.62
N CYS A 348 46.37 -12.29 -12.87
CA CYS A 348 45.38 -12.40 -13.95
C CYS A 348 44.84 -13.84 -14.10
N GLN A 349 45.74 -14.82 -14.16
CA GLN A 349 45.38 -16.24 -14.26
C GLN A 349 44.53 -16.70 -13.07
N GLN A 350 44.86 -16.25 -11.85
CA GLN A 350 44.11 -16.59 -10.64
C GLN A 350 42.69 -16.02 -10.66
N LEU A 351 42.51 -14.78 -11.11
CA LEU A 351 41.19 -14.14 -11.22
C LEU A 351 40.29 -14.89 -12.20
N PHE A 352 40.82 -15.31 -13.35
CA PHE A 352 40.06 -16.14 -14.30
C PHE A 352 39.66 -17.48 -13.69
N PHE A 353 40.60 -18.16 -13.02
CA PHE A 353 40.33 -19.44 -12.36
C PHE A 353 39.24 -19.32 -11.28
N GLU A 354 39.27 -18.25 -10.47
CA GLU A 354 38.26 -18.02 -9.44
C GLU A 354 36.86 -17.80 -10.04
N LEU A 355 36.74 -17.01 -11.11
CA LEU A 355 35.46 -16.76 -11.78
C LEU A 355 34.88 -18.04 -12.40
N LEU A 356 35.72 -18.81 -13.11
CA LEU A 356 35.31 -20.06 -13.77
C LEU A 356 35.08 -21.21 -12.76
N GLY A 357 35.66 -21.12 -11.56
CA GLY A 357 35.35 -22.00 -10.45
C GLY A 357 33.94 -21.78 -9.87
N LYS A 358 33.39 -20.57 -9.98
CA LYS A 358 32.05 -20.21 -9.48
C LYS A 358 30.94 -20.45 -10.52
N ALA A 359 31.26 -20.32 -11.81
CA ALA A 359 30.28 -20.45 -12.88
C ALA A 359 30.89 -20.95 -14.18
N LYS A 360 30.03 -21.55 -15.03
CA LYS A 360 30.41 -22.05 -16.35
C LYS A 360 29.75 -21.23 -17.45
N ILE A 361 30.47 -21.01 -18.54
CA ILE A 361 29.90 -20.48 -19.78
C ILE A 361 29.00 -21.58 -20.37
N ARG A 362 27.73 -21.23 -20.61
CA ARG A 362 26.71 -22.14 -21.15
C ARG A 362 26.51 -21.89 -22.63
N PHE A 363 26.13 -22.94 -23.34
CA PHE A 363 25.85 -22.93 -24.76
C PHE A 363 24.52 -23.63 -25.03
N ASP A 364 23.85 -23.24 -26.11
CA ASP A 364 22.67 -23.95 -26.61
C ASP A 364 22.99 -25.43 -26.86
N SER A 365 22.01 -26.30 -26.65
CA SER A 365 22.18 -27.75 -26.78
C SER A 365 22.74 -28.14 -28.16
N GLY A 366 23.87 -28.86 -28.16
CA GLY A 366 24.57 -29.29 -29.37
C GLY A 366 25.17 -28.18 -30.22
N ARG A 367 25.20 -26.93 -29.74
CA ARG A 367 25.65 -25.76 -30.51
C ARG A 367 26.81 -25.03 -29.82
N ALA A 368 27.39 -24.07 -30.57
CA ALA A 368 28.39 -23.12 -30.08
C ALA A 368 27.80 -21.71 -29.82
N THR A 369 26.48 -21.56 -29.94
CA THR A 369 25.77 -20.34 -29.57
C THR A 369 25.79 -20.19 -28.05
N ILE A 370 26.33 -19.08 -27.55
CA ILE A 370 26.42 -18.80 -26.11
C ILE A 370 25.02 -18.49 -25.57
N ASP A 371 24.66 -19.13 -24.46
CA ASP A 371 23.42 -18.88 -23.75
C ASP A 371 23.46 -17.49 -23.09
N LYS A 372 22.36 -16.73 -23.20
CA LYS A 372 22.19 -15.39 -22.61
C LYS A 372 22.36 -15.37 -21.09
N ASP A 373 22.13 -16.48 -20.38
CA ASP A 373 22.40 -16.57 -18.95
C ASP A 373 23.91 -16.44 -18.62
N SER A 374 24.80 -16.62 -19.60
CA SER A 374 26.26 -16.49 -19.43
C SER A 374 26.77 -15.06 -19.55
N MET A 375 25.95 -14.09 -19.97
CA MET A 375 26.42 -12.74 -20.29
C MET A 375 27.05 -12.03 -19.09
N GLY A 376 26.47 -12.18 -17.89
CA GLY A 376 27.05 -11.60 -16.66
C GLY A 376 28.42 -12.18 -16.31
N LEU A 377 28.65 -13.49 -16.54
CA LEU A 377 29.96 -14.11 -16.35
C LEU A 377 30.96 -13.59 -17.39
N LEU A 378 30.56 -13.54 -18.66
CA LEU A 378 31.40 -13.03 -19.74
C LEU A 378 31.83 -11.59 -19.49
N ASP A 379 30.93 -10.74 -19.01
CA ASP A 379 31.28 -9.35 -18.71
C ASP A 379 32.30 -9.24 -17.55
N LYS A 380 32.23 -10.12 -16.53
CA LYS A 380 33.28 -10.20 -15.48
C LYS A 380 34.60 -10.75 -16.02
N LEU A 381 34.57 -11.70 -16.97
CA LEU A 381 35.79 -12.21 -17.63
C LEU A 381 36.44 -11.11 -18.48
N ILE A 382 35.65 -10.30 -19.19
CA ILE A 382 36.14 -9.14 -19.95
C ILE A 382 36.74 -8.09 -19.02
N GLU A 383 36.06 -7.73 -17.93
CA GLU A 383 36.62 -6.83 -16.90
C GLU A 383 37.99 -7.32 -16.42
N THR A 384 38.09 -8.63 -16.15
CA THR A 384 39.35 -9.27 -15.74
C THR A 384 40.42 -9.13 -16.82
N ALA A 385 40.08 -9.42 -18.08
CA ALA A 385 41.02 -9.35 -19.20
C ALA A 385 41.52 -7.92 -19.48
N LEU A 386 40.68 -6.91 -19.26
CA LEU A 386 41.01 -5.48 -19.38
C LEU A 386 42.00 -5.02 -18.29
N ARG A 387 41.99 -5.67 -17.11
CA ARG A 387 42.99 -5.43 -16.05
C ARG A 387 44.35 -6.05 -16.35
N CYS A 388 44.48 -6.85 -17.41
CA CYS A 388 45.72 -7.52 -17.77
C CYS A 388 46.20 -7.11 -19.16
N PRO A 389 46.50 -5.83 -19.43
CA PRO A 389 46.63 -5.30 -20.79
C PRO A 389 47.75 -5.92 -21.63
N THR A 390 48.78 -6.50 -21.00
CA THR A 390 49.94 -7.12 -21.66
C THR A 390 49.84 -8.63 -21.80
N ALA A 391 48.80 -9.25 -21.22
CA ALA A 391 48.63 -10.70 -21.23
C ALA A 391 48.02 -11.17 -22.55
N ASN A 392 48.63 -12.22 -23.12
CA ASN A 392 48.02 -13.04 -24.17
C ASN A 392 47.14 -14.10 -23.50
N ILE A 393 45.91 -14.26 -24.00
CA ILE A 393 44.90 -15.12 -23.39
C ILE A 393 44.48 -16.17 -24.40
N GLU A 394 44.72 -17.43 -24.04
CA GLU A 394 44.18 -18.58 -24.75
C GLU A 394 42.82 -18.96 -24.15
N VAL A 395 41.78 -19.00 -24.97
CA VAL A 395 40.45 -19.52 -24.64
C VAL A 395 40.45 -21.00 -25.02
N ALA A 396 40.49 -21.87 -24.02
CA ALA A 396 40.63 -23.31 -24.18
C ALA A 396 39.27 -24.02 -24.02
N GLY A 397 38.80 -24.67 -25.07
CA GLY A 397 37.56 -25.44 -25.07
C GLY A 397 37.78 -26.92 -24.77
N HIS A 398 36.94 -27.49 -23.92
CA HIS A 398 37.00 -28.91 -23.54
C HIS A 398 35.63 -29.59 -23.63
N THR A 399 35.62 -30.88 -23.97
CA THR A 399 34.46 -31.78 -23.95
C THR A 399 34.65 -32.91 -22.94
N ASP A 400 33.58 -33.65 -22.67
CA ASP A 400 33.72 -35.00 -22.10
C ASP A 400 34.19 -35.99 -23.18
N SER A 401 34.35 -37.25 -22.79
CA SER A 401 34.78 -38.33 -23.69
C SER A 401 33.66 -38.94 -24.54
N ASP A 402 32.43 -38.45 -24.46
CA ASP A 402 31.33 -39.00 -25.24
C ASP A 402 31.39 -38.49 -26.69
N GLY A 403 31.09 -39.36 -27.66
CA GLY A 403 31.09 -39.01 -29.08
C GLY A 403 32.45 -39.17 -29.78
N ASP A 404 32.50 -38.75 -31.04
CA ASP A 404 33.68 -38.86 -31.88
C ASP A 404 34.76 -37.83 -31.51
N THR A 405 36.02 -38.27 -31.45
CA THR A 405 37.16 -37.43 -31.06
C THR A 405 37.30 -36.18 -31.95
N ASN A 406 37.19 -36.32 -33.28
CA ASN A 406 37.32 -35.18 -34.18
C ASN A 406 36.12 -34.24 -34.05
N GLY A 407 34.92 -34.79 -33.88
CA GLY A 407 33.71 -34.02 -33.56
C GLY A 407 33.85 -33.21 -32.27
N ASN A 408 34.42 -33.82 -31.23
CA ASN A 408 34.66 -33.18 -29.93
C ASN A 408 35.69 -32.05 -30.02
N VAL A 409 36.80 -32.26 -30.73
CA VAL A 409 37.79 -31.20 -31.00
C VAL A 409 37.12 -30.04 -31.74
N ALA A 410 36.43 -30.31 -32.86
CA ALA A 410 35.77 -29.28 -33.65
C ALA A 410 34.69 -28.51 -32.88
N LEU A 411 33.90 -29.18 -32.05
CA LEU A 411 32.88 -28.53 -31.22
C LEU A 411 33.51 -27.65 -30.14
N SER A 412 34.54 -28.16 -29.45
CA SER A 412 35.25 -27.39 -28.42
C SER A 412 35.93 -26.16 -28.98
N GLU A 413 36.53 -26.27 -30.18
CA GLU A 413 37.15 -25.16 -30.89
C GLU A 413 36.12 -24.11 -31.30
N LYS A 414 34.98 -24.52 -31.88
CA LYS A 414 33.88 -23.59 -32.21
C LYS A 414 33.36 -22.84 -30.99
N ARG A 415 33.25 -23.50 -29.85
CA ARG A 415 32.82 -22.87 -28.58
C ARG A 415 33.85 -21.89 -28.05
N ALA A 416 35.14 -22.26 -28.07
CA ALA A 416 36.24 -21.36 -27.71
C ALA A 416 36.28 -20.13 -28.63
N GLN A 417 36.09 -20.33 -29.94
CA GLN A 417 36.04 -19.26 -30.92
C GLN A 417 34.86 -18.32 -30.66
N ALA A 418 33.66 -18.86 -30.40
CA ALA A 418 32.50 -18.03 -30.08
C ALA A 418 32.72 -17.14 -28.85
N VAL A 419 33.44 -17.65 -27.83
CA VAL A 419 33.82 -16.87 -26.65
C VAL A 419 34.86 -15.81 -27.01
N ALA A 420 35.91 -16.16 -27.75
CA ALA A 420 36.92 -15.20 -28.21
C ALA A 420 36.30 -14.07 -29.05
N ASP A 421 35.41 -14.40 -30.00
CA ASP A 421 34.67 -13.44 -30.83
C ASP A 421 33.82 -12.50 -29.98
N TYR A 422 33.18 -13.02 -28.93
CA TYR A 422 32.43 -12.20 -27.98
C TYR A 422 33.34 -11.20 -27.26
N LEU A 423 34.51 -11.63 -26.79
CA LEU A 423 35.50 -10.77 -26.13
C LEU A 423 36.05 -9.70 -27.08
N ILE A 424 36.34 -10.06 -28.33
CA ILE A 424 36.78 -9.12 -29.37
C ILE A 424 35.69 -8.06 -29.61
N LYS A 425 34.43 -8.48 -29.75
CA LYS A 425 33.28 -7.57 -29.91
C LYS A 425 33.09 -6.64 -28.71
N ALA A 426 33.51 -7.06 -27.52
CA ALA A 426 33.50 -6.24 -26.32
C ALA A 426 34.67 -5.23 -26.25
N GLY A 427 35.60 -5.27 -27.21
CA GLY A 427 36.70 -4.32 -27.37
C GLY A 427 38.09 -4.87 -27.07
N LEU A 428 38.25 -6.18 -26.85
CA LEU A 428 39.58 -6.76 -26.67
C LEU A 428 40.35 -6.84 -28.00
N PRO A 429 41.67 -6.55 -28.00
CA PRO A 429 42.52 -6.71 -29.18
C PRO A 429 42.57 -8.17 -29.66
N THR A 430 42.44 -8.37 -30.98
CA THR A 430 42.40 -9.70 -31.60
C THR A 430 43.72 -10.46 -31.46
N ASP A 431 44.84 -9.76 -31.48
CA ASP A 431 46.20 -10.30 -31.34
C ASP A 431 46.48 -10.87 -29.93
N ARG A 432 45.68 -10.47 -28.93
CA ARG A 432 45.78 -10.96 -27.56
C ARG A 432 44.95 -12.21 -27.29
N LEU A 433 44.12 -12.66 -28.24
CA LEU A 433 43.18 -13.75 -28.03
C LEU A 433 43.47 -14.91 -28.99
N LYS A 434 43.54 -16.12 -28.43
CA LYS A 434 43.68 -17.35 -29.20
C LYS A 434 42.64 -18.37 -28.75
N ALA A 435 41.78 -18.84 -29.64
CA ALA A 435 40.87 -19.95 -29.35
C ALA A 435 41.55 -21.29 -29.68
N VAL A 436 41.43 -22.27 -28.79
CA VAL A 436 41.94 -23.63 -29.00
C VAL A 436 40.93 -24.66 -28.51
N GLY A 437 40.59 -25.65 -29.33
CA GLY A 437 39.75 -26.79 -28.94
C GLY A 437 40.60 -28.01 -28.59
N TYR A 438 40.50 -28.49 -27.35
CA TYR A 438 41.22 -29.68 -26.89
C TYR A 438 40.38 -30.96 -26.92
N GLY A 439 39.08 -30.87 -27.22
CA GLY A 439 38.15 -31.98 -27.11
C GLY A 439 38.23 -32.63 -25.72
N SER A 440 38.33 -33.95 -25.67
CA SER A 440 38.41 -34.75 -24.45
C SER A 440 39.84 -35.05 -23.97
N SER A 441 40.86 -34.47 -24.61
CA SER A 441 42.27 -34.83 -24.37
C SER A 441 42.85 -34.34 -23.03
N GLN A 442 42.20 -33.37 -22.38
CA GLN A 442 42.63 -32.78 -21.11
C GLN A 442 41.50 -32.82 -20.07
N PRO A 443 41.16 -34.01 -19.54
CA PRO A 443 40.13 -34.16 -18.51
C PRO A 443 40.63 -33.63 -17.16
N VAL A 444 39.73 -32.97 -16.43
CA VAL A 444 39.95 -32.51 -15.04
C VAL A 444 39.22 -33.37 -14.01
N ALA A 445 38.39 -34.30 -14.48
CA ALA A 445 37.71 -35.32 -13.69
C ALA A 445 37.56 -36.61 -14.52
N ALA A 446 37.29 -37.73 -13.86
CA ALA A 446 36.94 -38.98 -14.54
C ALA A 446 35.68 -38.80 -15.42
N ASN A 447 35.61 -39.50 -16.54
CA ASN A 447 34.44 -39.46 -17.46
C ASN A 447 33.46 -40.63 -17.24
N ASP A 448 33.56 -41.30 -16.10
CA ASP A 448 32.71 -42.43 -15.71
C ASP A 448 31.36 -41.99 -15.12
N THR A 449 31.29 -40.75 -14.63
CA THR A 449 30.13 -40.19 -13.94
C THR A 449 29.60 -38.95 -14.66
N ASP A 450 28.30 -38.67 -14.57
CA ASP A 450 27.70 -37.48 -15.17
C ASP A 450 28.27 -36.19 -14.57
N GLU A 451 28.60 -36.20 -13.27
CA GLU A 451 29.27 -35.10 -12.58
C GLU A 451 30.68 -34.86 -13.13
N GLY A 452 31.45 -35.92 -13.35
CA GLY A 452 32.78 -35.86 -13.92
C GLY A 452 32.78 -35.35 -15.36
N LYS A 453 31.89 -35.89 -16.20
CA LYS A 453 31.66 -35.39 -17.57
C LYS A 453 31.25 -33.92 -17.58
N ALA A 454 30.37 -33.51 -16.67
CA ALA A 454 29.97 -32.11 -16.55
C ALA A 454 31.12 -31.18 -16.16
N LYS A 455 32.11 -31.64 -15.37
CA LYS A 455 33.34 -30.88 -15.08
C LYS A 455 34.23 -30.75 -16.32
N ASN A 456 34.30 -31.78 -17.16
CA ASN A 456 35.13 -31.78 -18.37
C ASN A 456 34.56 -30.89 -19.49
N ARG A 457 33.23 -30.77 -19.60
CA ARG A 457 32.57 -29.81 -20.50
C ARG A 457 32.73 -28.37 -19.98
N ARG A 458 33.82 -27.69 -20.35
CA ARG A 458 34.18 -26.35 -19.83
C ARG A 458 34.93 -25.49 -20.85
N ILE A 459 35.02 -24.21 -20.52
CA ILE A 459 35.92 -23.23 -21.16
C ILE A 459 36.88 -22.75 -20.09
N ASP A 460 38.18 -22.83 -20.37
CA ASP A 460 39.24 -22.29 -19.53
C ASP A 460 39.89 -21.07 -20.20
N PHE A 461 40.49 -20.22 -19.38
CA PHE A 461 41.26 -19.07 -19.81
C PHE A 461 42.69 -19.24 -19.32
N VAL A 462 43.65 -19.31 -20.25
CA VAL A 462 45.07 -19.52 -19.96
C VAL A 462 45.87 -18.30 -20.39
N VAL A 463 46.51 -17.65 -19.43
CA VAL A 463 47.42 -16.53 -19.64
C VAL A 463 48.78 -17.08 -20.10
N LYS A 464 49.32 -16.55 -21.20
CA LYS A 464 50.57 -16.98 -21.84
C LYS A 464 51.71 -16.00 -21.64
#